data_AF-A0A7X8SJH1-F1
#
_entry.id   AF-A0A7X8SJH1-F1
#
_cell.length_a   1.000
_cell.length_b   1.000
_cell.length_c   1.000
_cell.angle_alpha   90.00
_cell.angle_beta   90.00
_cell.angle_gamma   90.00
#
_symmetry.space_group_name_H-M   'P 1'
#
loop_
_entity.id
_entity.type
_entity.pdbx_description
1 polymer ?
#
loop_
_entity_poly.entity_id
_entity_poly.type
_entity_poly.pdbx_seq_one_letter_code
_entity_poly.pdbx_strand_id
1 'polypeptide(L)'
;MDKIITQVLCAMLFISCNTSKNNKHYIEEKTSFDILKDQNILTHKWLREESNLLMIHETLKAFGYQKLIKTLKLNSSPIIYKDIYINKDLTSLVDSLILSYDTTDIGSKYYYEFWYRRKVENNEEVVFNILNEIKKSMDLEKMENSISTELVNDTLLSLLSIEYNTKTISDSIAYMNYNKLKSYGFHQSAYNLLFERYEYYDIDWNKDKLQSELTESEIEEVPFIKDNTK
;
A
#
# COMPACT_ATOMS: atom_id res chain seq x y z
N MET A 1 22.78 -0.20 -47.66
CA MET A 1 21.64 0.74 -47.54
C MET A 1 20.73 0.36 -46.38
N ASP A 2 20.40 -0.93 -46.21
CA ASP A 2 19.51 -1.39 -45.13
C ASP A 2 19.95 -1.02 -43.71
N LYS A 3 21.26 -1.11 -43.38
CA LYS A 3 21.77 -0.67 -42.06
C LYS A 3 21.55 0.82 -41.77
N ILE A 4 21.63 1.68 -42.80
CA ILE A 4 21.45 3.13 -42.65
C ILE A 4 19.98 3.44 -42.45
N ILE A 5 19.09 2.77 -43.19
CA ILE A 5 17.63 2.91 -43.04
C ILE A 5 17.20 2.46 -41.64
N THR A 6 17.69 1.32 -41.14
CA THR A 6 17.40 0.85 -39.77
C THR A 6 17.91 1.82 -38.71
N GLN A 7 19.12 2.36 -38.86
CA GLN A 7 19.67 3.35 -37.92
C GLN A 7 18.89 4.67 -37.92
N VAL A 8 18.43 5.12 -39.10
CA VAL A 8 17.60 6.32 -39.24
C VAL A 8 16.19 6.10 -38.67
N LEU A 9 15.60 4.91 -38.86
CA LEU A 9 14.31 4.55 -38.24
C LEU A 9 14.42 4.46 -36.71
N CYS A 10 15.48 3.85 -36.19
CA CYS A 10 15.75 3.85 -34.75
C CYS A 10 15.95 5.28 -34.22
N ALA A 11 16.76 6.10 -34.92
CA ALA A 11 16.95 7.49 -34.54
C ALA A 11 15.62 8.26 -34.52
N MET A 12 14.76 8.09 -35.54
CA MET A 12 13.43 8.73 -35.57
C MET A 12 12.50 8.24 -34.44
N LEU A 13 12.61 6.99 -34.01
CA LEU A 13 11.86 6.46 -32.86
C LEU A 13 12.39 6.99 -31.51
N PHE A 14 13.69 7.28 -31.39
CA PHE A 14 14.31 7.75 -30.15
C PHE A 14 14.40 9.28 -30.02
N ILE A 15 14.22 10.05 -31.10
CA ILE A 15 14.23 11.53 -31.07
C ILE A 15 12.97 12.12 -30.37
N SER A 16 11.92 11.33 -30.16
CA SER A 16 10.72 11.81 -29.44
C SER A 16 10.86 11.83 -27.91
N CYS A 17 11.95 11.30 -27.33
CA CYS A 17 12.21 11.37 -25.90
C CYS A 17 13.08 12.58 -25.55
N ASN A 18 12.57 13.78 -25.81
CA ASN A 18 13.13 14.97 -25.19
C ASN A 18 12.00 15.95 -24.84
N THR A 19 11.08 15.49 -24.00
CA THR A 19 10.36 16.42 -23.13
C THR A 19 11.21 16.54 -21.87
N SER A 20 11.88 17.68 -21.71
CA SER A 20 12.28 18.12 -20.38
C SER A 20 11.02 18.08 -19.53
N LYS A 21 10.84 17.04 -18.70
CA LYS A 21 9.76 17.04 -17.70
C LYS A 21 10.02 18.30 -16.87
N ASN A 22 9.19 19.32 -17.05
CA ASN A 22 8.98 20.29 -15.99
C ASN A 22 8.47 19.42 -14.84
N ASN A 23 9.36 19.05 -13.92
CA ASN A 23 9.03 18.26 -12.75
C ASN A 23 8.23 19.18 -11.84
N LYS A 24 6.96 19.38 -12.18
CA LYS A 24 5.99 19.99 -11.31
C LYS A 24 5.75 18.97 -10.20
N HIS A 25 6.01 19.41 -8.97
CA HIS A 25 5.63 18.67 -7.79
C HIS A 25 4.32 19.22 -7.29
N TYR A 26 3.55 18.39 -6.59
CA TYR A 26 2.28 18.77 -6.01
C TYR A 26 2.29 18.49 -4.52
N ILE A 27 1.48 19.23 -3.77
CA ILE A 27 1.37 19.01 -2.32
C ILE A 27 0.83 17.60 -2.04
N GLU A 28 1.19 17.04 -0.88
CA GLU A 28 0.66 15.78 -0.39
C GLU A 28 0.36 15.93 1.10
N GLU A 29 -0.90 15.69 1.48
CA GLU A 29 -1.34 15.82 2.87
C GLU A 29 -0.54 14.88 3.80
N LYS A 30 -0.24 15.39 5.01
CA LYS A 30 0.46 14.64 6.06
C LYS A 30 -0.52 14.01 7.03
N THR A 31 -0.71 12.71 6.91
CA THR A 31 -1.59 11.92 7.79
C THR A 31 -0.85 11.33 8.97
N SER A 32 -1.59 10.93 10.02
CA SER A 32 -1.01 10.19 11.15
C SER A 32 -0.38 8.86 10.72
N PHE A 33 -0.87 8.27 9.63
CA PHE A 33 -0.39 7.00 9.07
C PHE A 33 0.61 7.19 7.91
N ASP A 34 1.19 8.38 7.76
CA ASP A 34 2.15 8.69 6.69
C ASP A 34 3.37 7.77 6.67
N ILE A 35 3.74 7.21 7.83
CA ILE A 35 4.80 6.21 7.94
C ILE A 35 4.57 4.98 7.04
N LEU A 36 3.32 4.68 6.69
CA LEU A 36 2.99 3.58 5.76
C LEU A 36 3.46 3.86 4.33
N LYS A 37 3.68 5.14 3.95
CA LYS A 37 4.28 5.54 2.66
C LYS A 37 5.79 5.24 2.62
N ASP A 38 6.44 5.34 3.78
CA ASP A 38 7.89 5.31 3.97
C ASP A 38 8.47 3.88 4.11
N GLN A 39 9.80 3.78 4.05
CA GLN A 39 10.55 2.53 4.02
C GLN A 39 10.87 1.98 5.41
N ASN A 40 10.88 2.80 6.47
CA ASN A 40 11.30 2.35 7.80
C ASN A 40 10.15 2.00 8.76
N ILE A 41 9.23 1.17 8.30
CA ILE A 41 8.11 0.66 9.12
C ILE A 41 8.58 -0.20 10.30
N LEU A 42 9.78 -0.79 10.22
CA LEU A 42 10.28 -1.76 11.20
C LEU A 42 10.62 -1.12 12.55
N THR A 43 11.07 0.13 12.57
CA THR A 43 11.53 0.80 13.80
C THR A 43 10.60 1.90 14.30
N HIS A 44 9.55 2.25 13.56
CA HIS A 44 8.74 3.41 13.90
C HIS A 44 7.83 3.17 15.10
N LYS A 45 7.88 4.07 16.10
CA LYS A 45 7.15 3.93 17.35
C LYS A 45 5.63 4.02 17.19
N TRP A 46 5.15 4.92 16.32
CA TRP A 46 3.72 5.10 16.08
C TRP A 46 3.02 3.79 15.69
N LEU A 47 3.64 2.97 14.82
CA LEU A 47 3.05 1.69 14.39
C LEU A 47 2.98 0.64 15.52
N ARG A 48 3.73 0.83 16.60
CA ARG A 48 3.81 -0.10 17.74
C ARG A 48 2.80 0.22 18.83
N GLU A 49 2.10 1.36 18.74
CA GLU A 49 1.04 1.70 19.69
C GLU A 49 -0.22 0.86 19.40
N GLU A 50 -0.86 0.36 20.47
CA GLU A 50 -2.03 -0.51 20.38
C GLU A 50 -3.17 0.10 19.55
N SER A 51 -3.48 1.38 19.79
CA SER A 51 -4.54 2.10 19.06
C SER A 51 -4.29 2.16 17.56
N ASN A 52 -3.04 2.35 17.14
CA ASN A 52 -2.68 2.43 15.72
C ASN A 52 -2.67 1.04 15.08
N LEU A 53 -2.22 0.00 15.81
CA LEU A 53 -2.32 -1.40 15.37
C LEU A 53 -3.78 -1.80 15.13
N LEU A 54 -4.67 -1.47 16.07
CA LEU A 54 -6.10 -1.74 15.96
C LEU A 54 -6.74 -0.97 14.81
N MET A 55 -6.45 0.33 14.67
CA MET A 55 -6.96 1.15 13.56
C MET A 55 -6.56 0.57 12.20
N ILE A 56 -5.27 0.19 12.04
CA ILE A 56 -4.79 -0.43 10.80
C ILE A 56 -5.48 -1.78 10.59
N HIS A 57 -5.54 -2.62 11.63
CA HIS A 57 -6.19 -3.93 11.55
C HIS A 57 -7.64 -3.83 11.07
N GLU A 58 -8.46 -3.00 11.72
CA GLU A 58 -9.86 -2.81 11.38
C GLU A 58 -10.03 -2.20 9.99
N THR A 59 -9.14 -1.29 9.60
CA THR A 59 -9.14 -0.73 8.24
C THR A 59 -8.81 -1.78 7.17
N LEU A 60 -7.79 -2.62 7.39
CA LEU A 60 -7.44 -3.71 6.48
C LEU A 60 -8.52 -4.79 6.45
N LYS A 61 -9.20 -5.03 7.57
CA LYS A 61 -10.34 -5.94 7.69
C LYS A 61 -11.53 -5.42 6.89
N ALA A 62 -11.87 -4.13 7.01
CA ALA A 62 -12.90 -3.46 6.23
C ALA A 62 -12.60 -3.45 4.74
N PHE A 63 -11.33 -3.29 4.36
CA PHE A 63 -10.91 -3.41 2.96
C PHE A 63 -10.97 -4.85 2.43
N GLY A 64 -10.68 -5.83 3.29
CA GLY A 64 -10.75 -7.25 3.01
C GLY A 64 -9.37 -7.92 2.93
N TYR A 65 -9.00 -8.66 3.98
CA TYR A 65 -7.73 -9.37 4.08
C TYR A 65 -7.46 -10.31 2.90
N GLN A 66 -8.46 -11.06 2.44
CA GLN A 66 -8.28 -11.99 1.33
C GLN A 66 -7.85 -11.29 0.04
N LYS A 67 -8.39 -10.09 -0.21
CA LYS A 67 -8.02 -9.28 -1.35
C LYS A 67 -6.55 -8.88 -1.25
N LEU A 68 -6.11 -8.38 -0.08
CA LEU A 68 -4.72 -8.00 0.16
C LEU A 68 -3.78 -9.18 0.01
N ILE A 69 -4.08 -10.30 0.67
CA ILE A 69 -3.26 -11.52 0.64
C ILE A 69 -3.05 -12.01 -0.79
N LYS A 70 -4.13 -12.01 -1.60
CA LYS A 70 -4.07 -12.40 -3.01
C LYS A 70 -3.27 -11.42 -3.86
N THR A 71 -3.56 -10.11 -3.74
CA THR A 71 -2.90 -9.07 -4.53
C THR A 71 -1.41 -8.97 -4.23
N LEU A 72 -1.03 -9.08 -2.95
CA LEU A 72 0.35 -9.03 -2.47
C LEU A 72 1.06 -10.40 -2.51
N LYS A 73 0.40 -11.46 -3.01
CA LYS A 73 0.94 -12.82 -3.13
C LYS A 73 1.50 -13.38 -1.81
N LEU A 74 0.92 -13.03 -0.67
CA LEU A 74 1.41 -13.41 0.66
C LEU A 74 1.25 -14.91 0.99
N ASN A 75 0.49 -15.65 0.18
CA ASN A 75 0.38 -17.11 0.27
C ASN A 75 1.56 -17.86 -0.38
N SER A 76 2.49 -17.14 -0.99
CA SER A 76 3.72 -17.72 -1.54
C SER A 76 4.86 -17.56 -0.55
N SER A 77 5.73 -18.57 -0.48
CA SER A 77 7.01 -18.48 0.24
C SER A 77 8.13 -18.26 -0.77
N PRO A 78 9.14 -17.42 -0.46
CA PRO A 78 9.23 -16.55 0.72
C PRO A 78 8.34 -15.31 0.61
N ILE A 79 7.91 -14.75 1.75
CA ILE A 79 7.38 -13.39 1.79
C ILE A 79 8.56 -12.43 1.62
N ILE A 80 8.53 -11.66 0.54
CA ILE A 80 9.50 -10.60 0.25
C ILE A 80 8.74 -9.28 0.13
N TYR A 81 9.07 -8.33 0.98
CA TYR A 81 8.52 -6.98 0.90
C TYR A 81 9.59 -5.96 1.31
N LYS A 82 10.07 -5.16 0.35
CA LYS A 82 11.23 -4.26 0.53
C LYS A 82 12.41 -5.06 1.12
N ASP A 83 12.97 -4.62 2.23
CA ASP A 83 14.09 -5.27 2.93
C ASP A 83 13.66 -6.41 3.87
N ILE A 84 12.36 -6.75 3.89
CA ILE A 84 11.84 -7.84 4.72
C ILE A 84 11.89 -9.13 3.91
N TYR A 85 12.64 -10.10 4.43
CA TYR A 85 12.70 -11.47 3.93
C TYR A 85 12.25 -12.45 5.02
N ILE A 86 11.14 -13.15 4.78
CA ILE A 86 10.65 -14.20 5.65
C ILE A 86 10.51 -15.47 4.83
N ASN A 87 11.30 -16.49 5.15
CA ASN A 87 11.29 -17.79 4.45
C ASN A 87 10.11 -18.68 4.88
N LYS A 88 8.90 -18.12 4.91
CA LYS A 88 7.62 -18.78 5.19
C LYS A 88 6.52 -18.06 4.43
N ASP A 89 5.48 -18.77 4.06
CA ASP A 89 4.21 -18.15 3.65
C ASP A 89 3.49 -17.53 4.87
N LEU A 90 2.45 -16.75 4.60
CA LEU A 90 1.71 -16.02 5.63
C LEU A 90 1.02 -16.95 6.63
N THR A 91 0.43 -18.05 6.17
CA THR A 91 -0.28 -19.02 7.04
C THR A 91 0.69 -19.64 8.03
N SER A 92 1.80 -20.17 7.53
CA SER A 92 2.87 -20.77 8.33
C SER A 92 3.49 -19.78 9.32
N LEU A 93 3.67 -18.52 8.91
CA LEU A 93 4.18 -17.45 9.78
C LEU A 93 3.20 -17.14 10.93
N VAL A 94 1.94 -16.90 10.60
CA VAL A 94 0.89 -16.57 11.58
C VAL A 94 0.69 -17.72 12.57
N ASP A 95 0.61 -18.95 12.09
CA ASP A 95 0.49 -20.14 12.96
C ASP A 95 1.68 -20.27 13.91
N SER A 96 2.90 -20.10 13.41
CA SER A 96 4.10 -20.18 14.25
C SER A 96 4.12 -19.06 15.31
N LEU A 97 3.66 -17.86 14.97
CA LEU A 97 3.57 -16.74 15.91
C LEU A 97 2.53 -17.03 17.00
N ILE A 98 1.33 -17.47 16.63
CA ILE A 98 0.26 -17.82 17.59
C ILE A 98 0.73 -18.94 18.54
N LEU A 99 1.31 -20.01 18.00
CA LEU A 99 1.81 -21.14 18.81
C LEU A 99 2.94 -20.74 19.77
N SER A 100 3.69 -19.69 19.43
CA SER A 100 4.85 -19.23 20.21
C SER A 100 4.53 -18.19 21.29
N TYR A 101 3.27 -17.74 21.41
CA TYR A 101 2.89 -16.62 22.28
C TYR A 101 3.24 -16.83 23.76
N ASP A 102 2.88 -18.01 24.30
CA ASP A 102 3.05 -18.37 25.72
C ASP A 102 3.99 -19.56 25.93
N THR A 103 4.74 -19.97 24.92
CA THR A 103 5.72 -21.06 25.09
C THR A 103 6.97 -20.55 25.78
N THR A 104 7.42 -21.28 26.80
CA THR A 104 8.66 -20.99 27.53
C THR A 104 9.90 -21.55 26.83
N ASP A 105 9.76 -22.63 26.05
CA ASP A 105 10.82 -23.26 25.26
C ASP A 105 10.58 -23.06 23.76
N ILE A 106 10.68 -21.80 23.34
CA ILE A 106 10.61 -21.44 21.93
C ILE A 106 11.96 -21.83 21.32
N GLY A 107 12.03 -23.00 20.68
CA GLY A 107 13.23 -23.50 19.97
C GLY A 107 13.71 -22.63 18.78
N SER A 108 13.27 -21.37 18.70
CA SER A 108 13.62 -20.38 17.70
C SER A 108 13.80 -19.01 18.35
N LYS A 109 15.02 -18.48 18.26
CA LYS A 109 15.38 -17.13 18.73
C LYS A 109 14.45 -16.04 18.17
N TYR A 110 14.02 -16.19 16.92
CA TYR A 110 13.16 -15.21 16.24
C TYR A 110 11.82 -15.00 16.95
N TYR A 111 11.10 -16.09 17.27
CA TYR A 111 9.77 -15.99 17.88
C TYR A 111 9.84 -15.50 19.33
N TYR A 112 10.88 -15.91 20.06
CA TYR A 112 11.17 -15.37 21.39
C TYR A 112 11.38 -13.86 21.34
N GLU A 113 12.27 -13.38 20.47
CA GLU A 113 12.54 -11.95 20.34
C GLU A 113 11.32 -11.15 19.86
N PHE A 114 10.51 -11.72 18.96
CA PHE A 114 9.26 -11.10 18.52
C PHE A 114 8.36 -10.82 19.72
N TRP A 115 8.01 -11.85 20.50
CA TRP A 115 7.09 -11.70 21.64
C TRP A 115 7.69 -10.92 22.80
N TYR A 116 8.99 -11.05 23.04
CA TYR A 116 9.69 -10.22 24.03
C TYR A 116 9.54 -8.73 23.71
N ARG A 117 9.72 -8.33 22.44
CA ARG A 117 9.56 -6.93 22.02
C ARG A 117 8.12 -6.45 22.21
N ARG A 118 7.13 -7.28 21.88
CA ARG A 118 5.71 -6.94 22.08
C ARG A 118 5.36 -6.73 23.55
N LYS A 119 5.87 -7.59 24.44
CA LYS A 119 5.74 -7.45 25.90
C LYS A 119 6.41 -6.18 26.44
N VAL A 120 7.59 -5.84 25.93
CA VAL A 120 8.28 -4.57 26.28
C VAL A 120 7.51 -3.35 25.78
N GLU A 121 6.84 -3.47 24.63
CA GLU A 121 6.00 -2.43 24.05
C GLU A 121 4.58 -2.39 24.63
N ASN A 122 4.23 -3.37 25.49
CA ASN A 122 2.89 -3.55 26.08
C ASN A 122 1.79 -3.56 25.01
N ASN A 123 1.96 -4.41 23.99
CA ASN A 123 1.03 -4.59 22.87
C ASN A 123 0.86 -6.05 22.45
N GLU A 124 1.36 -7.00 23.26
CA GLU A 124 1.40 -8.42 22.94
C GLU A 124 0.02 -9.05 22.81
N GLU A 125 -0.94 -8.66 23.67
CA GLU A 125 -2.30 -9.18 23.64
C GLU A 125 -3.03 -8.71 22.38
N VAL A 126 -2.92 -7.41 22.06
CA VAL A 126 -3.48 -6.83 20.83
C VAL A 126 -2.91 -7.52 19.59
N VAL A 127 -1.60 -7.71 19.52
CA VAL A 127 -0.95 -8.40 18.39
C VAL A 127 -1.38 -9.86 18.30
N PHE A 128 -1.49 -10.57 19.42
CA PHE A 128 -1.98 -11.94 19.46
C PHE A 128 -3.42 -12.05 18.94
N ASN A 129 -4.30 -11.14 19.34
CA ASN A 129 -5.69 -11.10 18.88
C ASN A 129 -5.79 -10.81 17.38
N ILE A 130 -5.02 -9.83 16.88
CA ILE A 130 -4.92 -9.52 15.45
C ILE A 130 -4.47 -10.74 14.64
N LEU A 131 -3.44 -11.47 15.12
CA LEU A 131 -2.95 -12.68 14.44
C LEU A 131 -4.04 -13.77 14.37
N ASN A 132 -4.80 -13.96 15.45
CA ASN A 132 -5.94 -14.89 15.45
C ASN A 132 -7.04 -14.48 14.46
N GLU A 133 -7.36 -13.19 14.34
CA GLU A 133 -8.33 -12.69 13.35
C GLU A 133 -7.83 -12.83 11.91
N ILE A 134 -6.55 -12.57 11.67
CA ILE A 134 -5.90 -12.79 10.37
C ILE A 134 -5.96 -14.28 10.00
N LYS A 135 -5.66 -15.19 10.95
CA LYS A 135 -5.79 -16.64 10.75
C LYS A 135 -7.22 -17.03 10.37
N LYS A 136 -8.22 -16.53 11.09
CA LYS A 136 -9.65 -16.76 10.76
C LYS A 136 -10.00 -16.24 9.38
N SER A 137 -9.48 -15.08 8.98
CA SER A 137 -9.75 -14.47 7.67
C SER A 137 -9.18 -15.26 6.48
N MET A 138 -8.17 -16.10 6.72
CA MET A 138 -7.63 -17.04 5.72
C MET A 138 -8.48 -18.30 5.57
N ASP A 139 -9.34 -18.61 6.56
CA ASP A 139 -10.22 -19.77 6.57
C ASP A 139 -11.62 -19.35 6.08
N LEU A 140 -11.95 -19.72 4.83
CA LEU A 140 -13.18 -19.32 4.14
C LEU A 140 -14.47 -19.74 4.89
N GLU A 141 -14.39 -20.78 5.74
CA GLU A 141 -15.54 -21.30 6.48
C GLU A 141 -15.82 -20.53 7.80
N LYS A 142 -14.90 -19.65 8.23
CA LYS A 142 -14.96 -18.95 9.54
C LYS A 142 -15.16 -17.44 9.44
N MET A 143 -15.65 -16.98 8.29
CA MET A 143 -15.68 -15.56 7.93
C MET A 143 -16.89 -14.81 8.51
N GLU A 144 -16.96 -14.72 9.84
CA GLU A 144 -17.77 -13.70 10.54
C GLU A 144 -16.85 -12.95 11.50
N ASN A 145 -16.05 -12.03 10.97
CA ASN A 145 -15.34 -11.07 11.81
C ASN A 145 -16.15 -9.77 11.79
N SER A 146 -16.77 -9.43 12.91
CA SER A 146 -17.38 -8.11 13.08
C SER A 146 -16.31 -7.03 12.94
N ILE A 147 -16.55 -6.07 12.06
CA ILE A 147 -15.68 -4.90 11.89
C ILE A 147 -16.07 -3.86 12.95
N SER A 148 -15.09 -3.39 13.71
CA SER A 148 -15.23 -2.26 14.62
C SER A 148 -15.15 -0.96 13.82
N THR A 149 -16.29 -0.51 13.32
CA THR A 149 -16.41 0.65 12.42
C THR A 149 -15.82 1.94 13.00
N GLU A 150 -15.83 2.08 14.31
CA GLU A 150 -15.27 3.22 15.07
C GLU A 150 -13.74 3.30 15.04
N LEU A 151 -13.07 2.18 14.72
CA LEU A 151 -11.62 2.10 14.59
C LEU A 151 -11.16 2.19 13.14
N VAL A 152 -12.08 2.12 12.17
CA VAL A 152 -11.76 2.19 10.75
C VAL A 152 -11.33 3.62 10.39
N ASN A 153 -10.20 3.73 9.69
CA ASN A 153 -9.74 4.99 9.14
C ASN A 153 -10.25 5.14 7.69
N ASP A 154 -11.27 5.96 7.50
CA ASP A 154 -11.92 6.16 6.20
C ASP A 154 -10.98 6.67 5.11
N THR A 155 -9.99 7.50 5.49
CA THR A 155 -8.99 8.03 4.55
C THR A 155 -8.09 6.90 4.07
N LEU A 156 -7.53 6.12 4.99
CA LEU A 156 -6.69 4.96 4.65
C LEU A 156 -7.48 3.89 3.87
N LEU A 157 -8.74 3.61 4.24
CA LEU A 157 -9.61 2.69 3.51
C LEU A 157 -9.83 3.14 2.05
N SER A 158 -10.03 4.44 1.86
CA SER A 158 -10.20 5.04 0.53
C SER A 158 -8.92 4.93 -0.29
N LEU A 159 -7.76 5.19 0.31
CA LEU A 159 -6.46 5.05 -0.36
C LEU A 159 -6.18 3.60 -0.77
N LEU A 160 -6.43 2.63 0.12
CA LEU A 160 -6.33 1.20 -0.21
C LEU A 160 -7.26 0.79 -1.37
N SER A 161 -8.47 1.35 -1.39
CA SER A 161 -9.43 1.12 -2.46
C SER A 161 -8.94 1.65 -3.80
N ILE A 162 -8.40 2.86 -3.83
CA ILE A 162 -7.84 3.47 -5.05
C ILE A 162 -6.63 2.66 -5.55
N GLU A 163 -5.76 2.24 -4.62
CA GLU A 163 -4.51 1.52 -4.95
C GLU A 163 -4.76 0.11 -5.51
N TYR A 164 -5.72 -0.63 -4.95
CA TYR A 164 -5.84 -2.08 -5.19
C TYR A 164 -7.17 -2.54 -5.81
N ASN A 165 -8.16 -1.65 -6.04
CA ASN A 165 -9.39 -1.96 -6.79
C ASN A 165 -9.27 -1.66 -8.29
N THR A 166 -8.22 -2.15 -8.96
CA THR A 166 -7.86 -1.66 -10.31
C THR A 166 -8.32 -2.53 -11.50
N LYS A 167 -9.08 -3.61 -11.26
CA LYS A 167 -9.44 -4.57 -12.32
C LYS A 167 -10.28 -4.00 -13.47
N THR A 168 -11.07 -2.95 -13.22
CA THR A 168 -11.83 -2.24 -14.25
C THR A 168 -12.13 -0.84 -13.74
N ILE A 169 -11.32 0.13 -14.14
CA ILE A 169 -11.59 1.54 -13.85
C ILE A 169 -12.49 2.06 -14.97
N SER A 170 -13.70 2.52 -14.63
CA SER A 170 -14.55 3.29 -15.54
C SER A 170 -14.25 4.78 -15.37
N ASP A 171 -14.63 5.61 -16.34
CA ASP A 171 -14.47 7.06 -16.25
C ASP A 171 -15.06 7.60 -14.93
N SER A 172 -16.27 7.16 -14.56
CA SER A 172 -16.91 7.58 -13.31
C SER A 172 -16.08 7.25 -12.07
N ILE A 173 -15.52 6.03 -12.00
CA ILE A 173 -14.64 5.62 -10.89
C ILE A 173 -13.35 6.45 -10.91
N ALA A 174 -12.82 6.70 -12.10
CA ALA A 174 -11.61 7.48 -12.29
C ALA A 174 -11.79 8.90 -11.72
N TYR A 175 -12.79 9.64 -12.20
CA TYR A 175 -13.11 10.99 -11.71
C TYR A 175 -13.44 10.99 -10.21
N MET A 176 -14.11 9.97 -9.69
CA MET A 176 -14.36 9.85 -8.25
C MET A 176 -13.06 9.71 -7.46
N ASN A 177 -12.15 8.83 -7.89
CA ASN A 177 -10.86 8.62 -7.23
C ASN A 177 -10.00 9.88 -7.27
N TYR A 178 -9.92 10.55 -8.42
CA TYR A 178 -9.22 11.83 -8.58
C TYR A 178 -9.76 12.90 -7.63
N ASN A 179 -11.07 13.12 -7.64
CA ASN A 179 -11.70 14.13 -6.78
C ASN A 179 -11.53 13.80 -5.29
N LYS A 180 -11.56 12.52 -4.93
CA LYS A 180 -11.36 12.07 -3.55
C LYS A 180 -9.94 12.37 -3.05
N LEU A 181 -8.91 12.03 -3.83
CA LEU A 181 -7.53 12.36 -3.49
C LEU A 181 -7.32 13.88 -3.34
N LYS A 182 -7.83 14.66 -4.30
CA LYS A 182 -7.79 16.13 -4.23
C LYS A 182 -8.48 16.65 -2.97
N SER A 183 -9.66 16.13 -2.62
CA SER A 183 -10.41 16.57 -1.43
C SER A 183 -9.68 16.29 -0.11
N TYR A 184 -8.81 15.29 -0.09
CA TYR A 184 -7.96 14.96 1.04
C TYR A 184 -6.60 15.67 1.03
N GLY A 185 -6.30 16.50 0.01
CA GLY A 185 -5.01 17.17 -0.11
C GLY A 185 -3.88 16.30 -0.69
N PHE A 186 -4.17 15.11 -1.23
CA PHE A 186 -3.19 14.24 -1.88
C PHE A 186 -3.01 14.59 -3.37
N HIS A 187 -2.53 15.80 -3.66
CA HIS A 187 -2.44 16.30 -5.03
C HIS A 187 -1.36 15.59 -5.84
N GLN A 188 -0.25 15.15 -5.24
CA GLN A 188 0.76 14.35 -5.94
C GLN A 188 0.22 12.96 -6.30
N SER A 189 -0.49 12.31 -5.37
CA SER A 189 -1.22 11.07 -5.67
C SER A 189 -2.26 11.25 -6.79
N ALA A 190 -2.98 12.38 -6.81
CA ALA A 190 -3.97 12.68 -7.86
C ALA A 190 -3.31 12.92 -9.23
N TYR A 191 -2.15 13.61 -9.27
CA TYR A 191 -1.33 13.73 -10.46
C TYR A 191 -0.91 12.35 -10.99
N ASN A 192 -0.48 11.45 -10.10
CA ASN A 192 -0.08 10.12 -10.49
C ASN A 192 -1.23 9.33 -11.12
N LEU A 193 -2.48 9.48 -10.67
CA LEU A 193 -3.64 8.87 -11.36
C LEU A 193 -3.77 9.34 -12.82
N LEU A 194 -3.51 10.62 -13.10
CA LEU A 194 -3.67 11.19 -14.43
C LEU A 194 -2.56 10.74 -15.40
N PHE A 195 -1.33 10.59 -14.90
CA PHE A 195 -0.15 10.48 -15.76
C PHE A 195 0.76 9.28 -15.48
N GLU A 196 0.72 8.70 -14.27
CA GLU A 196 1.72 7.76 -13.76
C GLU A 196 1.09 6.45 -13.24
N ARG A 197 -0.14 6.12 -13.68
CA ARG A 197 -0.83 4.88 -13.35
C ARG A 197 -1.37 4.16 -14.57
N TYR A 198 -0.83 2.97 -14.87
CA TYR A 198 -1.25 2.18 -16.02
C TYR A 198 -2.75 1.88 -16.03
N GLU A 199 -3.36 1.69 -14.86
CA GLU A 199 -4.76 1.29 -14.75
C GLU A 199 -5.75 2.41 -15.13
N TYR A 200 -5.26 3.63 -15.36
CA TYR A 200 -6.03 4.82 -15.71
C TYR A 200 -5.71 5.34 -17.12
N TYR A 201 -4.87 4.64 -17.89
CA TYR A 201 -4.40 5.12 -19.21
C TYR A 201 -5.50 5.20 -20.26
N ASP A 202 -6.46 4.26 -20.22
CA ASP A 202 -7.55 4.17 -21.19
C ASP A 202 -8.74 5.10 -20.87
N ILE A 203 -8.64 5.88 -19.78
CA ILE A 203 -9.69 6.81 -19.37
C ILE A 203 -9.58 8.10 -20.18
N ASP A 204 -10.72 8.56 -20.72
CA ASP A 204 -10.80 9.81 -21.46
C ASP A 204 -10.86 11.02 -20.50
N TRP A 205 -9.68 11.46 -20.10
CA TRP A 205 -9.48 12.61 -19.21
C TRP A 205 -9.26 13.90 -19.99
N ASN A 206 -9.84 15.00 -19.50
CA ASN A 206 -9.28 16.32 -19.78
C ASN A 206 -8.08 16.58 -18.84
N LYS A 207 -6.93 15.95 -19.13
CA LYS A 207 -5.75 15.95 -18.24
C LYS A 207 -5.24 17.35 -17.94
N ASP A 208 -5.20 18.24 -18.93
CA ASP A 208 -4.72 19.62 -18.75
C ASP A 208 -5.62 20.40 -17.78
N LYS A 209 -6.95 20.28 -17.95
CA LYS A 209 -7.91 20.91 -17.04
C LYS A 209 -7.74 20.36 -15.62
N LEU A 210 -7.71 19.04 -15.47
CA LEU A 210 -7.61 18.42 -14.14
C LEU A 210 -6.29 18.77 -13.48
N GLN A 211 -5.16 18.70 -14.18
CA GLN A 211 -3.85 19.09 -13.67
C GLN A 211 -3.83 20.56 -13.19
N SER A 212 -4.55 21.47 -13.87
CA SER A 212 -4.64 22.88 -13.44
C SER A 212 -5.41 23.08 -12.13
N GLU A 213 -6.16 22.08 -11.67
CA GLU A 213 -6.85 22.08 -10.37
C GLU A 213 -5.96 21.59 -9.22
N LEU A 214 -4.73 21.14 -9.52
CA LEU A 214 -3.79 20.64 -8.52
C LEU A 214 -2.91 21.76 -7.96
N THR A 215 -2.63 21.72 -6.66
CA THR A 215 -1.78 22.69 -5.98
C THR A 215 -0.32 22.28 -6.08
N GLU A 216 0.49 23.09 -6.77
CA GLU A 216 1.92 22.85 -6.93
C GLU A 216 2.68 22.99 -5.59
N SER A 217 3.78 22.26 -5.48
CA SER A 217 4.71 22.28 -4.35
C SER A 217 6.11 22.63 -4.84
N GLU A 218 6.87 23.36 -4.02
CA GLU A 218 8.29 23.65 -4.27
C GLU A 218 9.20 22.45 -3.96
N ILE A 219 8.70 21.47 -3.19
CA ILE A 219 9.43 20.27 -2.79
C ILE A 219 8.72 19.01 -3.30
N GLU A 220 9.52 18.00 -3.63
CA GLU A 220 9.03 16.67 -3.95
C GLU A 220 8.52 15.98 -2.67
N GLU A 221 7.22 15.69 -2.64
CA GLU A 221 6.58 14.93 -1.58
C GLU A 221 6.46 13.46 -1.98
N VAL A 222 6.54 12.54 -1.01
CA VAL A 222 6.34 11.11 -1.26
C VAL A 222 4.83 10.83 -1.39
N PRO A 223 4.33 10.45 -2.57
CA PRO A 223 2.90 10.21 -2.75
C PRO A 223 2.48 8.88 -2.11
N PHE A 224 1.22 8.83 -1.67
CA PHE A 224 0.61 7.57 -1.25
C PHE A 224 0.35 6.64 -2.45
N ILE A 225 -0.24 7.19 -3.52
CA ILE A 225 -0.51 6.48 -4.77
C ILE A 225 0.70 6.70 -5.69
N LYS A 226 1.59 5.70 -5.78
CA LYS A 226 2.88 5.84 -6.47
C LYS A 226 2.77 5.61 -7.96
N ASP A 227 3.72 6.19 -8.69
CA ASP A 227 4.01 5.83 -10.08
C ASP A 227 4.25 4.31 -10.20
N ASN A 228 3.52 3.66 -11.10
CA ASN A 228 3.72 2.25 -11.43
C ASN A 228 4.08 2.01 -12.91
N THR A 229 4.51 3.06 -13.60
CA THR A 229 4.83 3.09 -15.03
C THR A 229 6.31 2.93 -15.33
N LYS A 230 7.14 2.89 -14.29
CA LYS A 230 8.61 2.77 -14.35
C LYS A 230 9.08 1.38 -13.98
#